data_AF-A0A9Q3CCR9-F1
#
_entry.id   AF-A0A9Q3CCR9-F1
#
_cell.length_a   1.000
_cell.length_b   1.000
_cell.length_c   1.000
_cell.angle_alpha   90.00
_cell.angle_beta   90.00
_cell.angle_gamma   90.00
#
_symmetry.space_group_name_H-M   'P 1'
#
loop_
_entity.id
_entity.type
_entity.pdbx_description
1 polymer ?
#
loop_
_entity_poly.entity_id
_entity_poly.type
_entity_poly.pdbx_seq_one_letter_code
_entity_poly.pdbx_strand_id
1 'polypeptide(L)'
;MYLSYHQDDWHTWIPLAKFAYNNAEHSSTKQLAFFTIYGRNPGFDSIHISQESPSGKLSTKIQSVQKGVKEKLESEIRFKKYADRNRTIPQDFQPGDKVMLASKNIKTTRPTKKL
;
A
#
# COMPACT_ATOMS: atom_id res chain seq x y z
N MET A 1 -7.27 8.32 -16.46
CA MET A 1 -6.22 8.95 -17.28
C MET A 1 -5.66 10.10 -16.45
N TYR A 2 -4.61 9.85 -15.66
CA TYR A 2 -4.11 10.78 -14.63
C TYR A 2 -2.61 11.03 -14.84
N LEU A 3 -2.28 11.76 -15.91
CA LEU A 3 -1.04 12.51 -16.12
C LEU A 3 -1.26 13.28 -17.44
N SER A 4 -0.82 14.53 -17.50
CA SER A 4 -0.82 15.29 -18.76
C SER A 4 -0.01 14.55 -19.84
N TYR A 5 -0.21 14.93 -21.11
CA TYR A 5 0.47 14.33 -22.27
C TYR A 5 2.02 14.29 -22.13
N HIS A 6 2.60 15.16 -21.30
CA HIS A 6 4.04 15.26 -21.05
C HIS A 6 4.52 14.66 -19.71
N GLN A 7 3.61 14.18 -18.84
CA GLN A 7 3.93 13.54 -17.55
C GLN A 7 4.83 14.36 -16.60
N ASP A 8 4.83 15.68 -16.73
CA ASP A 8 5.71 16.65 -16.05
C ASP A 8 5.04 17.34 -14.84
N ASP A 9 3.72 17.19 -14.70
CA ASP A 9 2.91 17.79 -13.65
C ASP A 9 2.80 16.93 -12.38
N TRP A 10 3.51 15.80 -12.27
CA TRP A 10 3.41 14.88 -11.12
C TRP A 10 3.61 15.56 -9.75
N HIS A 11 4.43 16.60 -9.70
CA HIS A 11 4.72 17.37 -8.49
C HIS A 11 3.49 18.11 -7.92
N THR A 12 2.58 18.58 -8.77
CA THR A 12 1.34 19.26 -8.32
C THR A 12 0.34 18.27 -7.73
N TRP A 13 0.45 16.99 -8.08
CA TRP A 13 -0.42 15.93 -7.59
C TRP A 13 0.08 15.26 -6.31
N ILE A 14 1.32 15.53 -5.87
CA ILE A 14 1.90 14.96 -4.64
C ILE A 14 1.01 15.16 -3.41
N PRO A 15 0.47 16.37 -3.14
CA PRO A 15 -0.38 16.56 -1.95
C PRO A 15 -1.64 15.72 -2.01
N LEU A 16 -2.28 15.64 -3.19
CA LEU A 16 -3.50 14.84 -3.39
C LEU A 16 -3.22 13.34 -3.31
N ALA A 17 -2.12 12.87 -3.92
CA ALA A 17 -1.69 11.48 -3.84
C ALA A 17 -1.37 11.08 -2.39
N LYS A 18 -0.70 11.95 -1.62
CA LYS A 18 -0.44 11.74 -0.20
C LYS A 18 -1.72 11.67 0.61
N PHE A 19 -2.69 12.56 0.34
CA PHE A 19 -4.00 12.53 0.99
C PHE A 19 -4.77 11.25 0.67
N ALA A 20 -4.85 10.89 -0.61
CA ALA A 20 -5.51 9.66 -1.07
C ALA A 20 -4.85 8.41 -0.46
N TYR A 21 -3.52 8.36 -0.44
CA TYR A 21 -2.76 7.26 0.17
C TYR A 21 -3.01 7.14 1.68
N ASN A 22 -3.01 8.26 2.40
CA ASN A 22 -3.21 8.26 3.85
C ASN A 22 -4.65 7.93 4.26
N ASN A 23 -5.62 8.16 3.37
CA ASN A 23 -7.04 7.84 3.57
C ASN A 23 -7.48 6.53 2.91
N ALA A 24 -6.59 5.86 2.18
CA ALA A 24 -6.86 4.54 1.64
C ALA A 24 -6.76 3.47 2.74
N GLU A 25 -7.62 2.47 2.67
CA GLU A 25 -7.55 1.31 3.54
C GLU A 25 -6.31 0.47 3.17
N HIS A 26 -5.37 0.33 4.09
CA HIS A 26 -4.18 -0.47 3.84
C HIS A 26 -4.52 -1.96 3.91
N SER A 27 -4.20 -2.72 2.86
CA SER A 27 -4.65 -4.11 2.68
C SER A 27 -4.29 -5.05 3.86
N SER A 28 -3.09 -4.90 4.42
CA SER A 28 -2.60 -5.73 5.52
C SER A 28 -3.22 -5.35 6.87
N THR A 29 -3.51 -4.08 7.13
CA THR A 29 -4.00 -3.63 8.45
C THR A 29 -5.52 -3.47 8.45
N LYS A 30 -6.15 -3.32 7.28
CA LYS A 30 -7.56 -2.96 7.09
C LYS A 30 -7.94 -1.66 7.81
N GLN A 31 -6.96 -0.74 7.89
CA GLN A 31 -7.10 0.57 8.54
C GLN A 31 -6.53 1.67 7.66
N LEU A 32 -7.06 2.89 7.83
CA LEU A 32 -6.54 4.09 7.21
C LEU A 32 -5.31 4.56 7.99
N ALA A 33 -4.21 4.85 7.32
CA ALA A 33 -2.98 5.32 7.97
C ALA A 33 -3.22 6.60 8.79
N PHE A 34 -4.05 7.51 8.28
CA PHE A 34 -4.45 8.72 8.99
C PHE A 34 -5.21 8.41 10.28
N PHE A 35 -6.08 7.39 10.27
CA PHE A 35 -6.82 6.96 11.46
C PHE A 35 -5.90 6.36 12.53
N THR A 36 -4.86 5.61 12.13
CA THR A 36 -3.87 5.06 13.07
C THR A 36 -2.98 6.14 13.71
N ILE A 37 -2.72 7.25 13.01
CA ILE A 37 -1.89 8.36 13.51
C ILE A 37 -2.71 9.35 14.34
N TYR A 38 -3.87 9.77 13.84
CA TYR A 38 -4.64 10.88 14.40
C TYR A 38 -5.95 10.44 15.10
N GLY A 39 -6.33 9.17 15.00
CA GLY A 39 -7.55 8.64 15.64
C GLY A 39 -8.87 9.16 15.06
N ARG A 40 -8.81 9.88 13.93
CA ARG A 40 -9.94 10.50 13.21
C ARG A 40 -9.80 10.28 11.69
N ASN A 41 -10.88 10.38 10.93
CA ASN A 41 -10.86 10.33 9.46
C ASN A 41 -11.23 11.74 8.92
N PRO A 42 -10.42 12.38 8.09
CA PRO A 42 -10.76 13.67 7.50
C PRO A 42 -11.77 13.41 6.39
N GLY A 43 -13.04 13.73 6.63
CA GLY A 43 -14.02 13.83 5.55
C GLY A 43 -13.63 14.95 4.58
N PHE A 44 -13.97 14.81 3.30
CA PHE A 44 -13.80 15.88 2.30
C PHE A 44 -14.54 17.18 2.70
N ASP A 45 -15.57 17.08 3.55
CA ASP A 45 -16.36 18.19 4.14
C ASP A 45 -15.83 18.71 5.49
N SER A 46 -14.53 18.70 5.73
CA SER A 46 -13.96 19.15 7.01
C SER A 46 -13.89 20.68 7.17
N ILE A 47 -15.03 21.36 6.97
CA ILE A 47 -15.26 22.77 7.40
C ILE A 47 -15.54 22.82 8.91
N HIS A 48 -15.95 21.71 9.53
CA HIS A 48 -16.19 21.64 10.97
C HIS A 48 -15.02 20.98 11.70
N ILE A 49 -13.98 21.76 11.96
CA ILE A 49 -13.01 21.44 13.00
C ILE A 49 -13.75 21.61 14.34
N SER A 50 -14.46 20.57 14.78
CA SER A 50 -14.96 20.55 16.15
C SER A 50 -13.74 20.47 17.07
N GLN A 51 -13.40 21.61 17.67
CA GLN A 51 -12.62 21.63 18.89
C GLN A 51 -13.31 20.70 19.91
N GLU A 52 -12.48 20.04 20.70
CA GLU A 52 -12.83 19.28 21.90
C GLU A 52 -13.19 17.79 21.73
N SER A 53 -12.21 16.98 22.12
CA SER A 53 -12.44 15.77 22.90
C SER A 53 -11.33 15.74 23.96
N PRO A 54 -11.60 15.33 25.22
CA PRO A 54 -10.59 15.32 26.27
C PRO A 54 -9.39 14.51 25.79
N SER A 55 -8.22 15.15 25.68
CA SER A 55 -6.99 14.60 25.08
C SER A 55 -6.67 13.15 25.51
N GLY A 56 -7.03 12.78 26.75
CA GLY A 56 -6.91 11.43 27.29
C GLY A 56 -7.73 10.35 26.57
N LYS A 57 -9.01 10.61 26.21
CA LYS A 57 -9.87 9.61 25.53
C LYS A 57 -9.43 9.37 24.07
N LEU A 58 -8.90 10.41 23.42
CA LEU A 58 -8.36 10.28 22.08
C LEU A 58 -7.04 9.50 22.10
N SER A 59 -6.16 9.78 23.06
CA SER A 59 -4.89 9.07 23.22
C SER A 59 -5.07 7.58 23.49
N THR A 60 -6.00 7.19 24.38
CA THR A 60 -6.28 5.77 24.65
C THR A 60 -6.86 5.06 23.42
N LYS A 61 -7.71 5.75 22.64
CA LYS A 61 -8.23 5.23 21.37
C LYS A 61 -7.14 5.06 20.32
N ILE A 62 -6.23 6.03 20.18
CA ILE A 62 -5.09 5.91 19.25
C ILE A 62 -4.20 4.73 19.66
N GLN A 63 -3.89 4.60 20.95
CA GLN A 63 -3.09 3.49 21.47
C GLN A 63 -3.74 2.12 21.22
N SER A 64 -5.06 1.99 21.38
CA SER A 64 -5.76 0.72 21.12
C SER A 64 -5.75 0.36 19.64
N VAL A 65 -5.96 1.35 18.76
CA VAL A 65 -5.88 1.19 17.30
C VAL A 65 -4.47 0.78 16.88
N GLN A 66 -3.44 1.47 17.38
CA GLN A 66 -2.04 1.16 17.11
C GLN A 66 -1.65 -0.24 17.61
N LYS A 67 -2.13 -0.65 18.79
CA LYS A 67 -1.92 -2.00 19.32
C LYS A 67 -2.50 -3.07 18.39
N GLY A 68 -3.74 -2.89 17.92
CA GLY A 68 -4.38 -3.82 16.99
C GLY A 68 -3.65 -3.92 15.63
N VAL A 69 -3.15 -2.79 15.12
CA VAL A 69 -2.31 -2.78 13.91
C VAL A 69 -1.03 -3.57 14.11
N LYS A 70 -0.36 -3.38 15.25
CA LYS A 70 0.88 -4.08 15.58
C LYS A 70 0.65 -5.59 15.67
N GLU A 71 -0.38 -6.02 16.38
CA GLU A 71 -0.73 -7.44 16.52
C GLU A 71 -0.99 -8.10 15.16
N LYS A 72 -1.71 -7.40 14.28
CA LYS A 72 -1.99 -7.89 12.92
C LYS A 72 -0.72 -7.96 12.07
N LEU A 73 0.15 -6.95 12.12
CA LEU A 73 1.43 -6.98 11.44
C LEU A 73 2.30 -8.14 11.92
N GLU A 74 2.36 -8.38 13.22
CA GLU A 74 3.07 -9.52 13.79
C GLU A 74 2.48 -10.86 13.31
N SER A 75 1.15 -10.97 13.16
CA SER A 75 0.53 -12.17 12.57
C SER A 75 0.93 -12.37 11.11
N GLU A 76 0.95 -11.31 10.29
CA GLU A 76 1.36 -11.38 8.88
C GLU A 76 2.83 -11.78 8.74
N ILE A 77 3.71 -11.26 9.60
CA ILE A 77 5.12 -11.68 9.66
C ILE A 77 5.23 -13.17 10.00
N ARG A 78 4.44 -13.66 10.97
CA ARG A 78 4.39 -15.10 11.28
C ARG A 78 3.89 -15.91 10.10
N PHE A 79 2.79 -15.51 9.46
CA PHE A 79 2.25 -16.17 8.28
C PHE A 79 3.28 -16.23 7.15
N LYS A 80 3.96 -15.11 6.86
CA LYS A 80 5.05 -15.07 5.89
C LYS A 80 6.17 -16.06 6.25
N LYS A 81 6.61 -16.10 7.51
CA LYS A 81 7.65 -17.05 7.96
C LYS A 81 7.25 -18.50 7.73
N TYR A 82 5.99 -18.87 7.97
CA TYR A 82 5.50 -20.22 7.73
C TYR A 82 5.33 -20.52 6.23
N ALA A 83 4.80 -19.57 5.46
CA ALA A 83 4.65 -19.69 4.01
C ALA A 83 6.00 -19.83 3.30
N ASP A 84 6.99 -19.05 3.72
CA ASP A 84 8.33 -19.06 3.15
C ASP A 84 9.14 -20.32 3.56
N ARG A 85 8.74 -21.05 4.61
CA ARG A 85 9.44 -22.26 5.08
C ARG A 85 9.53 -23.36 4.03
N ASN A 86 8.47 -23.53 3.24
CA ASN A 86 8.39 -24.55 2.19
C ASN A 86 8.54 -23.95 0.79
N ARG A 87 8.89 -22.66 0.70
CA ARG A 87 9.00 -21.96 -0.56
C ARG A 87 10.37 -22.24 -1.15
N THR A 88 10.39 -22.75 -2.36
CA THR A 88 11.64 -22.91 -3.11
C THR A 88 12.22 -21.52 -3.34
N ILE A 89 13.48 -21.32 -2.95
CA ILE A 89 14.20 -20.07 -3.24
C ILE A 89 14.18 -19.92 -4.77
N PRO A 90 13.68 -18.79 -5.32
CA PRO A 90 13.77 -18.54 -6.73
C PRO A 90 15.24 -18.58 -7.15
N GLN A 91 15.53 -19.14 -8.32
CA GLN A 91 16.88 -19.08 -8.86
C GLN A 91 17.28 -17.61 -9.02
N ASP A 92 18.44 -17.23 -8.47
CA ASP A 92 19.02 -15.91 -8.68
C ASP A 92 19.50 -15.81 -10.14
N PHE A 93 18.84 -14.99 -10.94
CA PHE A 93 19.23 -14.73 -12.32
C PHE A 93 20.22 -13.57 -12.37
N GLN A 94 21.32 -13.75 -13.09
CA GLN A 94 22.29 -12.71 -13.36
C GLN A 94 22.01 -12.03 -14.70
N PRO A 95 22.42 -10.76 -14.88
CA PRO A 95 22.35 -10.11 -16.19
C PRO A 95 23.10 -10.93 -17.25
N GLY A 96 22.40 -11.39 -18.28
CA GLY A 96 22.93 -12.25 -19.35
C GLY A 96 22.42 -13.69 -19.35
N ASP A 97 21.77 -14.13 -18.27
CA ASP A 97 21.15 -15.45 -18.20
C ASP A 97 19.98 -15.60 -19.18
N LYS A 98 19.90 -16.74 -19.84
CA LYS A 98 18.80 -17.08 -20.76
C LYS A 98 17.74 -17.87 -20.01
N VAL A 99 16.51 -17.33 -19.95
CA VAL A 99 15.35 -17.98 -19.34
C VAL A 99 14.37 -18.49 -20.39
N MET A 100 13.80 -19.67 -20.15
CA MET A 100 12.74 -20.20 -21.02
C MET A 100 11.40 -19.56 -20.65
N LEU A 101 10.80 -18.84 -21.60
CA LEU A 101 9.52 -18.16 -21.40
C LEU A 101 8.39 -18.95 -22.09
N ALA A 102 7.35 -19.32 -21.34
CA ALA A 102 6.16 -19.93 -21.93
C ALA A 102 5.30 -18.84 -22.61
N SER A 103 5.17 -18.90 -23.93
CA SER A 103 4.42 -17.90 -24.71
C SER A 103 2.89 -18.06 -24.67
N LYS A 104 2.38 -19.06 -23.94
CA LYS A 104 0.96 -19.48 -23.96
C LYS A 104 -0.03 -18.34 -23.64
N ASN A 105 0.35 -17.38 -22.81
CA ASN A 105 -0.50 -16.25 -22.38
C ASN A 105 0.10 -14.87 -22.71
N ILE A 106 1.15 -14.81 -23.53
CA ILE A 106 1.81 -13.54 -23.86
C ILE A 106 1.26 -13.06 -25.20
N LYS A 107 0.43 -12.03 -25.14
CA LYS A 107 -0.06 -11.34 -26.34
C LYS A 107 1.00 -10.35 -26.78
N THR A 108 1.51 -10.53 -28.00
CA THR A 108 2.49 -9.63 -28.62
C THR A 108 1.84 -8.98 -29.84
N THR A 109 2.10 -7.70 -30.04
CA THR A 109 1.73 -6.95 -31.24
C THR A 109 2.74 -7.13 -32.39
N ARG A 110 3.83 -7.89 -32.18
CA ARG A 110 4.84 -8.14 -33.21
C ARG A 110 4.40 -9.25 -34.18
N PRO A 111 4.76 -9.14 -35.47
CA PRO A 111 4.38 -10.09 -36.51
C PRO A 111 5.04 -11.47 -36.37
N THR A 112 6.11 -11.60 -35.56
CA THR A 112 6.83 -12.86 -35.33
C THR A 112 6.82 -13.24 -33.86
N LYS A 113 6.73 -14.56 -33.58
CA LYS A 113 6.70 -15.13 -32.22
C LYS A 113 8.04 -15.09 -31.46
N LYS A 114 9.12 -14.58 -32.07
CA LYS A 114 10.41 -14.40 -31.39
C LYS A 114 10.41 -13.06 -30.65
N LEU A 115 10.82 -13.11 -29.38
CA LEU A 115 11.19 -11.94 -28.58
C LEU A 115 12.55 -11.42 -29.04
#